data_AF-A0A250X1D6-F1
#
_entry.id   AF-A0A250X1D6-F1
#
_cell.length_a   1.000
_cell.length_b   1.000
_cell.length_c   1.000
_cell.angle_alpha   90.00
_cell.angle_beta   90.00
_cell.angle_gamma   90.00
#
_symmetry.space_group_name_H-M   'P 1'
#
loop_
_entity.id
_entity.type
_entity.pdbx_description
1 polymer ?
#
loop_
_entity_poly.entity_id
_entity_poly.type
_entity_poly.pdbx_seq_one_letter_code
_entity_poly.pdbx_strand_id
1 'polypeptide(L)'
;MAEESLNASMSAPQGILLGVGFMAIFGWLWNLSLLFCVNDYLYVLDYESGVSSEAGGSVVAQIFYDAFKQREGSGTGGIVFLLIPLIGAFFCGISNLTYVARIMFCYARDGAVPLSHMWTVYNETTQSPLYAVWVTGLLAALIGLPMLGSTVAFNAIISLSTVALNVAYIIPNLARITWGRKRFVPGPFNLGIWAYPINAIGTVWVIFILVVFSLPTVHPVTGENLNYAGIMLLGTAIVSLLWYGTPYIGAYRWFKGPVRTFTPLETLPSLDLSTKSKQMPLMTYSKDLSAGGIGTEEGDTAYKGNKFVSPEIN
;
A
#
# COMPACT_ATOMS: atom_id res chain seq x y z
N MET A 1 0.17 10.51 -2.09
CA MET A 1 0.81 10.16 -3.39
C MET A 1 0.16 10.90 -4.55
N ALA A 2 -1.16 10.78 -4.77
CA ALA A 2 -1.83 11.57 -5.81
C ALA A 2 -1.68 13.10 -5.57
N GLU A 3 -1.73 13.56 -4.33
CA GLU A 3 -1.55 14.99 -3.97
C GLU A 3 -0.15 15.56 -4.32
N GLU A 4 0.86 14.70 -4.46
CA GLU A 4 2.24 15.10 -4.76
C GLU A 4 2.62 14.87 -6.23
N SER A 5 1.73 14.25 -7.02
CA SER A 5 2.00 13.89 -8.40
C SER A 5 1.59 15.01 -9.36
N LEU A 6 2.47 15.38 -10.28
CA LEU A 6 2.11 16.26 -11.39
C LEU A 6 1.03 15.57 -12.24
N ASN A 7 -0.04 16.31 -12.53
CA ASN A 7 -1.17 15.83 -13.33
C ASN A 7 -1.78 14.51 -12.80
N ALA A 8 -1.98 14.41 -11.48
CA ALA A 8 -2.41 13.19 -10.78
C ALA A 8 -3.67 12.52 -11.34
N SER A 9 -4.55 13.28 -11.97
CA SER A 9 -5.80 12.77 -12.54
C SER A 9 -5.59 11.86 -13.76
N MET A 10 -4.44 11.98 -14.45
CA MET A 10 -4.05 11.14 -15.59
C MET A 10 -2.83 10.27 -15.29
N SER A 11 -1.84 10.80 -14.56
CA SER A 11 -0.60 10.08 -14.26
C SER A 11 -0.81 8.90 -13.30
N ALA A 12 -1.69 9.05 -12.29
CA ALA A 12 -1.97 7.96 -11.35
C ALA A 12 -2.59 6.72 -12.01
N PRO A 13 -3.68 6.81 -12.81
CA PRO A 13 -4.23 5.63 -13.47
C PRO A 13 -3.29 5.03 -14.52
N GLN A 14 -2.55 5.84 -15.27
CA GLN A 14 -1.55 5.34 -16.22
C GLN A 14 -0.42 4.60 -15.52
N GLY A 15 0.08 5.12 -14.39
CA GLY A 15 1.10 4.46 -13.58
C GLY A 15 0.66 3.09 -13.07
N ILE A 16 -0.60 2.96 -12.62
CA ILE A 16 -1.16 1.67 -12.21
C ILE A 16 -1.21 0.69 -13.39
N LEU A 17 -1.73 1.11 -14.54
CA LEU A 17 -1.84 0.24 -15.72
C LEU A 17 -0.48 -0.22 -16.24
N LEU A 18 0.50 0.70 -16.31
CA LEU A 18 1.86 0.36 -16.72
C LEU A 18 2.50 -0.59 -15.70
N GLY A 19 2.40 -0.29 -14.40
CA GLY A 19 2.95 -1.14 -13.35
C GLY A 19 2.40 -2.56 -13.38
N VAL A 20 1.08 -2.71 -13.52
CA VAL A 20 0.43 -4.02 -13.64
C VAL A 20 0.87 -4.74 -14.93
N GLY A 21 0.95 -4.03 -16.06
CA GLY A 21 1.41 -4.60 -17.32
C GLY A 21 2.84 -5.13 -17.25
N PHE A 22 3.75 -4.34 -16.68
CA PHE A 22 5.14 -4.75 -16.43
C PHE A 22 5.19 -5.97 -15.50
N MET A 23 4.47 -5.95 -14.38
CA MET A 23 4.46 -7.07 -13.43
C MET A 23 3.88 -8.35 -14.05
N ALA A 24 2.86 -8.23 -14.91
CA ALA A 24 2.27 -9.38 -15.60
C ALA A 24 3.28 -10.04 -16.55
N ILE A 25 4.00 -9.27 -17.36
CA ILE A 25 4.97 -9.81 -18.34
C ILE A 25 6.19 -10.40 -17.62
N PHE A 26 6.85 -9.61 -16.78
CA PHE A 26 8.08 -10.05 -16.10
C PHE A 26 7.81 -11.13 -15.06
N GLY A 27 6.70 -11.03 -14.32
CA GLY A 27 6.28 -12.06 -13.38
C GLY A 27 5.94 -13.37 -14.10
N TRP A 28 5.29 -13.31 -15.27
CA TRP A 28 5.01 -14.51 -16.07
C TRP A 28 6.30 -15.17 -16.58
N LEU A 29 7.25 -14.39 -17.12
CA LEU A 29 8.55 -14.89 -17.56
C LEU A 29 9.36 -15.51 -16.41
N TRP A 30 9.33 -14.89 -15.24
CA TRP A 30 9.96 -15.41 -14.03
C TRP A 30 9.37 -16.77 -13.64
N ASN A 31 8.05 -16.88 -13.57
CA ASN A 31 7.39 -18.15 -13.21
C ASN A 31 7.65 -19.25 -14.24
N LEU A 32 7.63 -18.95 -15.54
CA LEU A 32 7.98 -19.91 -16.58
C LEU A 32 9.42 -20.42 -16.42
N SER A 33 10.35 -19.51 -16.16
CA SER A 33 11.76 -19.88 -15.98
C SER A 33 11.94 -20.83 -14.80
N LEU A 34 11.27 -20.56 -13.67
CA LEU A 34 11.29 -21.46 -12.51
C LEU A 34 10.68 -22.84 -12.84
N LEU A 35 9.56 -22.87 -13.55
CA LEU A 35 8.90 -24.12 -13.94
C LEU A 35 9.79 -25.01 -14.83
N PHE A 36 10.55 -24.42 -15.76
CA PHE A 36 11.50 -25.19 -16.59
C PHE A 36 12.71 -25.71 -15.82
N CYS A 37 13.05 -25.12 -14.67
CA CYS A 37 14.14 -25.58 -13.81
C CYS A 37 13.74 -26.71 -12.84
N VAL A 38 12.43 -26.93 -12.64
CA VAL A 38 11.94 -28.02 -11.77
C VAL A 38 12.07 -29.35 -12.53
N ASN A 39 12.94 -30.22 -12.03
CA ASN A 39 13.19 -31.53 -12.65
C ASN A 39 12.28 -32.64 -12.10
N ASP A 40 11.92 -32.57 -10.81
CA ASP A 40 10.99 -33.51 -10.17
C ASP A 40 9.99 -32.74 -9.31
N TYR A 41 8.71 -32.79 -9.69
CA TYR A 41 7.65 -32.10 -8.98
C TYR A 41 7.29 -32.78 -7.65
N LEU A 42 7.50 -34.10 -7.53
CA LEU A 42 7.22 -34.84 -6.29
C LEU A 42 8.22 -34.47 -5.19
N TYR A 43 9.48 -34.24 -5.57
CA TYR A 43 10.52 -33.78 -4.65
C TYR A 43 10.25 -32.38 -4.10
N VAL A 44 9.70 -31.47 -4.92
CA VAL A 44 9.33 -30.11 -4.50
C VAL A 44 8.12 -30.09 -3.56
N LEU A 45 7.17 -31.02 -3.72
CA LEU A 45 6.00 -31.15 -2.84
C LEU A 45 6.36 -31.75 -1.48
N ASP A 46 7.28 -32.70 -1.42
CA ASP A 46 7.80 -33.26 -0.17
C ASP A 46 8.49 -32.20 0.70
N TYR A 47 9.06 -31.18 0.08
CA TYR A 47 9.63 -30.05 0.80
C TYR A 47 8.58 -29.12 1.41
N GLU A 48 7.45 -28.90 0.73
CA GLU A 48 6.31 -28.16 1.31
C GLU A 48 5.81 -28.86 2.58
N SER A 49 5.95 -30.19 2.64
CA SER A 49 5.63 -31.01 3.81
C SER A 49 6.71 -31.03 4.91
N GLY A 50 7.86 -30.37 4.71
CA GLY A 50 8.90 -30.16 5.72
C GLY A 50 9.88 -31.33 5.94
N VAL A 51 9.84 -32.37 5.10
CA VAL A 51 10.57 -33.63 5.34
C VAL A 51 12.03 -33.60 4.85
N SER A 52 12.39 -32.72 3.90
CA SER A 52 13.68 -32.78 3.18
C SER A 52 14.22 -31.41 2.77
N SER A 53 14.37 -30.51 3.75
CA SER A 53 14.77 -29.12 3.47
C SER A 53 16.24 -28.80 3.77
N GLU A 54 17.13 -28.96 2.79
CA GLU A 54 18.51 -28.47 2.88
C GLU A 54 18.62 -26.93 2.70
N ALA A 55 17.61 -26.27 2.11
CA ALA A 55 17.62 -24.83 1.78
C ALA A 55 16.65 -23.96 2.62
N GLY A 56 16.24 -24.43 3.81
CA GLY A 56 15.55 -23.60 4.80
C GLY A 56 14.05 -23.30 4.56
N GLY A 57 13.28 -24.22 3.99
CA GLY A 57 11.82 -24.16 3.89
C GLY A 57 11.21 -23.30 2.75
N SER A 58 12.02 -22.59 1.94
CA SER A 58 11.57 -21.92 0.70
C SER A 58 11.77 -22.75 -0.58
N VAL A 59 10.68 -23.01 -1.34
CA VAL A 59 10.70 -23.80 -2.58
C VAL A 59 11.58 -23.15 -3.66
N VAL A 60 11.51 -21.82 -3.77
CA VAL A 60 12.31 -21.07 -4.74
C VAL A 60 13.80 -21.22 -4.43
N ALA A 61 14.18 -21.15 -3.15
CA ALA A 61 15.57 -21.32 -2.74
C ALA A 61 16.16 -22.68 -3.12
N GLN A 62 15.35 -23.74 -3.01
CA GLN A 62 15.74 -25.07 -3.46
C GLN A 62 15.91 -25.19 -4.97
N ILE A 63 14.97 -24.65 -5.75
CA ILE A 63 15.08 -24.67 -7.21
C ILE A 63 16.40 -24.03 -7.66
N PHE A 64 16.80 -22.92 -7.02
CA PHE A 64 18.10 -22.30 -7.27
C PHE A 64 19.27 -23.17 -6.80
N TYR A 65 19.18 -23.79 -5.63
CA TYR A 65 20.23 -24.68 -5.13
C TYR A 65 20.46 -25.88 -6.08
N ASP A 66 19.38 -26.53 -6.51
CA ASP A 66 19.42 -27.72 -7.36
C ASP A 66 19.91 -27.39 -8.78
N ALA A 67 19.46 -26.28 -9.35
CA ALA A 67 19.92 -25.83 -10.66
C ALA A 67 21.45 -25.59 -10.69
N PHE A 68 22.00 -25.03 -9.61
CA PHE A 68 23.45 -24.81 -9.50
C PHE A 68 24.21 -26.10 -9.18
N LYS A 69 23.65 -26.98 -8.33
CA LYS A 69 24.24 -28.28 -7.99
C LYS A 69 24.36 -29.19 -9.21
N GLN A 70 23.37 -29.19 -10.11
CA GLN A 70 23.41 -29.97 -11.35
C GLN A 70 24.49 -29.51 -12.32
N ARG A 71 24.79 -28.20 -12.37
CA ARG A 71 25.73 -27.62 -13.35
C ARG A 71 27.17 -27.54 -12.85
N GLU A 72 27.37 -27.09 -11.62
CA GLU A 72 28.69 -26.74 -11.07
C GLU A 72 29.16 -27.73 -9.98
N GLY A 73 28.36 -28.75 -9.65
CA GLY A 73 28.66 -29.74 -8.60
C GLY A 73 28.58 -29.21 -7.17
N SER A 74 28.35 -27.91 -6.98
CA SER A 74 28.16 -27.25 -5.67
C SER A 74 27.00 -26.26 -5.71
N GLY A 75 26.08 -26.38 -4.75
CA GLY A 75 24.88 -25.54 -4.65
C GLY A 75 25.09 -24.18 -3.96
N THR A 76 26.32 -23.89 -3.49
CA THR A 76 26.63 -22.62 -2.79
C THR A 76 26.38 -21.40 -3.68
N GLY A 77 26.61 -21.52 -5.00
CA GLY A 77 26.32 -20.45 -5.96
C GLY A 77 24.84 -20.05 -5.94
N GLY A 78 23.92 -21.03 -5.95
CA GLY A 78 22.48 -20.79 -5.91
C GLY A 78 22.04 -20.01 -4.67
N ILE A 79 22.63 -20.30 -3.51
CA ILE A 79 22.35 -19.59 -2.26
C ILE A 79 22.82 -18.13 -2.32
N VAL A 80 23.99 -17.87 -2.90
CA VAL A 80 24.51 -16.50 -3.06
C VAL A 80 23.62 -15.68 -4.00
N PHE A 81 23.05 -16.29 -5.04
CA PHE A 81 22.10 -15.62 -5.93
C PHE A 81 20.81 -15.17 -5.23
N LEU A 82 20.41 -15.82 -4.12
CA LEU A 82 19.27 -15.39 -3.30
C LEU A 82 19.48 -14.05 -2.59
N LEU A 83 20.71 -13.52 -2.56
CA LEU A 83 20.96 -12.16 -2.07
C LEU A 83 20.28 -11.09 -2.94
N ILE A 84 20.08 -11.35 -4.24
CA ILE A 84 19.42 -10.42 -5.16
C ILE A 84 17.96 -10.17 -4.75
N PRO A 85 17.09 -11.20 -4.64
CA PRO A 85 15.71 -11.00 -4.17
C PRO A 85 15.65 -10.50 -2.71
N LEU A 86 16.62 -10.83 -1.86
CA LEU A 86 16.70 -10.29 -0.50
C LEU A 86 16.87 -8.76 -0.49
N ILE A 87 17.77 -8.24 -1.33
CA ILE A 87 17.95 -6.79 -1.51
C ILE A 87 16.65 -6.17 -2.05
N GLY A 88 16.01 -6.81 -3.02
CA GLY A 88 14.72 -6.36 -3.55
C GLY A 88 13.62 -6.29 -2.48
N ALA A 89 13.53 -7.30 -1.62
CA ALA A 89 12.57 -7.34 -0.50
C ALA A 89 12.82 -6.22 0.51
N PHE A 90 14.09 -5.87 0.77
CA PHE A 90 14.45 -4.74 1.63
C PHE A 90 13.95 -3.39 1.08
N PHE A 91 14.16 -3.12 -0.22
CA PHE A 91 13.64 -1.92 -0.87
C PHE A 91 12.10 -1.87 -0.92
N CYS A 92 11.47 -3.03 -1.12
CA CYS A 92 10.01 -3.17 -1.03
C CYS A 92 9.50 -2.81 0.37
N GLY A 93 10.18 -3.29 1.41
CA GLY A 93 9.86 -2.98 2.81
C GLY A 93 9.92 -1.49 3.13
N ILE A 94 10.98 -0.80 2.69
CA ILE A 94 11.11 0.66 2.85
C ILE A 94 9.97 1.40 2.14
N SER A 95 9.65 0.96 0.92
CA SER A 95 8.57 1.57 0.12
C SER A 95 7.21 1.40 0.79
N ASN A 96 6.93 0.21 1.34
CA ASN A 96 5.69 -0.07 2.05
C ASN A 96 5.58 0.74 3.37
N LEU A 97 6.67 0.83 4.14
CA LEU A 97 6.69 1.64 5.36
C LEU A 97 6.38 3.12 5.07
N THR A 98 6.95 3.65 3.98
CA THR A 98 6.70 5.02 3.52
C THR A 98 5.23 5.21 3.11
N TYR A 99 4.65 4.24 2.40
CA TYR A 99 3.24 4.27 1.99
C TYR A 99 2.30 4.29 3.20
N VAL A 100 2.50 3.39 4.16
CA VAL A 100 1.65 3.28 5.36
C VAL A 100 1.73 4.56 6.20
N ALA A 101 2.92 5.12 6.40
CA ALA A 101 3.09 6.36 7.15
C ALA A 101 2.34 7.54 6.51
N ARG A 102 2.33 7.64 5.17
CA ARG A 102 1.59 8.68 4.44
C ARG A 102 0.08 8.50 4.54
N ILE A 103 -0.41 7.25 4.49
CA ILE A 103 -1.84 6.97 4.70
C ILE A 103 -2.26 7.33 6.11
N MET A 104 -1.47 6.97 7.11
CA MET A 104 -1.74 7.32 8.51
C MET A 104 -1.80 8.83 8.70
N PHE A 105 -0.91 9.59 8.04
CA PHE A 105 -0.96 11.05 8.04
C PHE A 105 -2.25 11.60 7.39
N CYS A 106 -2.66 11.07 6.24
CA CYS A 106 -3.92 11.46 5.60
C CYS A 106 -5.14 11.15 6.49
N TYR A 107 -5.18 9.98 7.12
CA TYR A 107 -6.24 9.64 8.06
C TYR A 107 -6.22 10.51 9.32
N ALA A 108 -5.03 10.91 9.80
CA ALA A 108 -4.91 11.85 10.91
C ALA A 108 -5.40 13.24 10.54
N ARG A 109 -5.09 13.71 9.33
CA ARG A 109 -5.61 14.97 8.79
C ARG A 109 -7.13 14.97 8.71
N ASP A 110 -7.73 13.85 8.32
CA ASP A 110 -9.19 13.68 8.27
C ASP A 110 -9.83 13.42 9.65
N GLY A 111 -9.03 13.39 10.73
CA GLY A 111 -9.52 13.07 12.07
C GLY A 111 -10.15 11.69 12.15
N ALA A 112 -9.61 10.71 11.42
CA ALA A 112 -10.09 9.32 11.36
C ALA A 112 -9.34 8.37 12.31
N VAL A 113 -8.19 8.79 12.86
CA VAL A 113 -7.36 8.00 13.78
C VAL A 113 -7.33 8.62 15.19
N PRO A 114 -7.25 7.77 16.24
CA PRO A 114 -7.17 8.27 17.62
C PRO A 114 -5.85 9.02 17.81
N LEU A 115 -5.87 10.07 18.63
CA LEU A 115 -4.72 10.98 18.81
C LEU A 115 -4.23 11.63 17.51
N SER A 116 -5.14 11.97 16.58
CA SER A 116 -4.83 12.60 15.29
C SER A 116 -3.76 13.70 15.36
N HIS A 117 -3.77 14.52 16.40
CA HIS A 117 -2.77 15.57 16.65
C HIS A 117 -1.31 15.08 16.69
N MET A 118 -1.05 13.88 17.22
CA MET A 118 0.31 13.31 17.30
C MET A 118 0.81 12.83 15.94
N TRP A 119 -0.09 12.31 15.12
CA TRP A 119 0.22 11.77 13.80
C TRP A 119 0.38 12.85 12.73
N THR A 120 -0.15 14.06 12.96
CA THR A 120 -0.02 15.21 12.07
C THR A 120 1.30 15.98 12.23
N VAL A 121 2.11 15.66 13.25
CA VAL A 121 3.40 16.32 13.45
C VAL A 121 4.38 15.86 12.35
N TYR A 122 4.80 16.79 11.49
CA TYR A 122 5.73 16.55 10.41
C TYR A 122 7.07 17.26 10.66
N ASN A 123 8.16 16.71 10.12
CA ASN A 123 9.47 17.34 10.14
C ASN A 123 9.65 18.20 8.88
N GLU A 124 10.00 19.48 9.03
CA GLU A 124 10.17 20.42 7.91
C GLU A 124 11.35 20.07 6.99
N THR A 125 12.40 19.40 7.51
CA THR A 125 13.59 19.04 6.71
C THR A 125 13.34 17.81 5.84
N THR A 126 12.70 16.78 6.39
CA THR A 126 12.47 15.49 5.70
C THR A 126 11.10 15.41 5.04
N GLN A 127 10.21 16.38 5.29
CA GLN A 127 8.83 16.43 4.78
C GLN A 127 8.05 15.12 5.04
N SER A 128 8.39 14.42 6.13
CA SER A 128 7.82 13.11 6.49
C SER A 128 7.24 13.11 7.92
N PRO A 129 6.15 12.36 8.14
CA PRO A 129 5.51 12.25 9.46
C PRO A 129 6.33 11.30 10.36
N LEU A 130 7.25 11.85 11.15
CA LEU A 130 8.25 11.08 11.91
C LEU A 130 7.61 10.06 12.87
N TYR A 131 6.61 10.48 13.66
CA TYR A 131 5.92 9.58 14.60
C TYR A 131 5.16 8.47 13.88
N ALA A 132 4.54 8.76 12.74
CA ALA A 132 3.83 7.74 11.97
C ALA A 132 4.80 6.67 11.46
N VAL A 133 5.99 7.04 10.98
CA VAL A 133 7.01 6.09 10.52
C VAL A 133 7.52 5.21 11.67
N TRP A 134 7.91 5.79 12.80
CA TRP A 134 8.47 5.01 13.92
C TRP A 134 7.45 4.09 14.56
N VAL A 135 6.22 4.57 14.79
CA VAL A 135 5.18 3.74 15.42
C VAL A 135 4.74 2.61 14.48
N THR A 136 4.58 2.87 13.18
CA THR A 136 4.22 1.81 12.22
C THR A 136 5.35 0.81 12.03
N GLY A 137 6.61 1.26 12.02
CA GLY A 137 7.78 0.38 11.99
C GLY A 137 7.89 -0.50 13.24
N LEU A 138 7.69 0.08 14.43
CA LEU A 138 7.69 -0.67 15.69
C LEU A 138 6.54 -1.70 15.70
N LEU A 139 5.34 -1.31 15.28
CA LEU A 139 4.20 -2.22 15.23
C LEU A 139 4.43 -3.37 14.25
N ALA A 140 5.02 -3.10 13.08
CA ALA A 140 5.40 -4.14 12.12
C ALA A 140 6.45 -5.10 12.72
N ALA A 141 7.44 -4.58 13.45
CA ALA A 141 8.41 -5.42 14.15
C ALA A 141 7.75 -6.29 15.23
N LEU A 142 6.81 -5.75 16.00
CA LEU A 142 6.06 -6.50 17.01
C LEU A 142 5.20 -7.61 16.39
N ILE A 143 4.56 -7.35 15.25
CA ILE A 143 3.78 -8.37 14.51
C ILE A 143 4.70 -9.47 13.95
N GLY A 144 5.99 -9.20 13.75
CA GLY A 144 6.99 -10.20 13.34
C GLY A 144 7.53 -11.08 14.47
N LEU A 145 7.43 -10.65 15.74
CA LEU A 145 7.93 -11.41 16.90
C LEU A 145 7.36 -12.84 17.06
N PRO A 146 6.10 -13.15 16.70
CA PRO A 146 5.56 -14.51 16.79
C PRO A 146 6.38 -15.57 16.07
N MET A 147 7.19 -15.18 15.06
CA MET A 147 8.12 -16.07 14.38
C MET A 147 9.12 -16.75 15.32
N LEU A 148 9.47 -16.12 16.46
CA LEU A 148 10.40 -16.69 17.45
C LEU A 148 9.79 -17.83 18.27
N GLY A 149 8.46 -17.87 18.38
CA GLY A 149 7.75 -18.86 19.22
C GLY A 149 7.11 -19.98 18.42
N SER A 150 6.47 -19.66 17.30
CA SER A 150 5.73 -20.63 16.49
C SER A 150 5.68 -20.23 15.02
N THR A 151 6.16 -21.12 14.15
CA THR A 151 6.03 -20.99 12.69
C THR A 151 4.57 -21.02 12.24
N VAL A 152 3.71 -21.79 12.92
CA VAL A 152 2.26 -21.84 12.66
C VAL A 152 1.62 -20.48 12.90
N ALA A 153 1.94 -19.82 14.02
CA ALA A 153 1.40 -18.49 14.34
C ALA A 153 1.86 -17.44 13.32
N PHE A 154 3.12 -17.49 12.90
CA PHE A 154 3.65 -16.58 11.88
C PHE A 154 3.01 -16.80 10.50
N ASN A 155 2.89 -18.05 10.05
CA ASN A 155 2.24 -18.40 8.78
C ASN A 155 0.76 -18.00 8.78
N ALA A 156 0.07 -18.09 9.92
CA ALA A 156 -1.29 -17.61 10.07
C ALA A 156 -1.40 -16.08 9.89
N ILE A 157 -0.46 -15.30 10.44
CA ILE A 157 -0.42 -13.83 10.28
C ILE A 157 -0.14 -13.43 8.82
N ILE A 158 0.80 -14.10 8.14
CA ILE A 158 1.08 -13.86 6.72
C ILE A 158 -0.15 -14.17 5.87
N SER A 159 -0.81 -15.29 6.14
CA SER A 159 -2.03 -15.70 5.43
C SER A 159 -3.16 -14.69 5.66
N LEU A 160 -3.35 -14.23 6.90
CA LEU A 160 -4.27 -13.14 7.24
C LEU A 160 -3.96 -11.87 6.44
N SER A 161 -2.69 -11.46 6.37
CA SER A 161 -2.28 -10.24 5.66
C SER A 161 -2.63 -10.30 4.18
N THR A 162 -2.42 -11.47 3.55
CA THR A 162 -2.78 -11.72 2.15
C THR A 162 -4.30 -11.66 1.94
N VAL A 163 -5.07 -12.35 2.80
CA VAL A 163 -6.53 -12.36 2.73
C VAL A 163 -7.12 -10.97 2.98
N ALA A 164 -6.63 -10.25 3.98
CA ALA A 164 -7.09 -8.90 4.34
C ALA A 164 -6.84 -7.90 3.20
N LEU A 165 -5.69 -7.97 2.53
CA LEU A 165 -5.40 -7.14 1.36
C LEU A 165 -6.38 -7.40 0.21
N ASN A 166 -6.69 -8.67 -0.06
CA ASN A 166 -7.66 -9.04 -1.09
C ASN A 166 -9.07 -8.51 -0.76
N VAL A 167 -9.49 -8.64 0.50
CA VAL A 167 -10.77 -8.06 0.96
C VAL A 167 -10.78 -6.54 0.79
N ALA A 168 -9.67 -5.86 1.10
CA ALA A 168 -9.54 -4.41 0.92
C ALA A 168 -9.70 -3.99 -0.55
N TYR A 169 -9.25 -4.80 -1.52
CA TYR A 169 -9.46 -4.53 -2.95
C TYR A 169 -10.92 -4.74 -3.41
N ILE A 170 -11.69 -5.62 -2.77
CA ILE A 170 -13.10 -5.82 -3.10
C ILE A 170 -13.95 -4.59 -2.72
N ILE A 171 -13.64 -3.92 -1.61
CA ILE A 171 -14.43 -2.78 -1.09
C ILE A 171 -14.66 -1.69 -2.15
N PRO A 172 -13.63 -1.09 -2.78
CA PRO A 172 -13.83 -0.05 -3.79
C PRO A 172 -14.51 -0.58 -5.06
N ASN A 173 -14.27 -1.84 -5.45
CA ASN A 173 -14.93 -2.46 -6.61
C ASN A 173 -16.43 -2.60 -6.37
N LEU A 174 -16.83 -3.12 -5.20
CA LEU A 174 -18.23 -3.21 -4.79
C LEU A 174 -18.86 -1.82 -4.66
N ALA A 175 -18.16 -0.87 -4.03
CA ALA A 175 -18.65 0.50 -3.91
C ALA A 175 -18.91 1.13 -5.28
N ARG A 176 -18.06 0.88 -6.30
CA ARG A 176 -18.27 1.34 -7.67
C ARG A 176 -19.47 0.65 -8.33
N ILE A 177 -19.67 -0.65 -8.07
CA ILE A 177 -20.79 -1.44 -8.59
C ILE A 177 -22.11 -1.12 -7.90
N THR A 178 -22.15 -0.67 -6.64
CA THR A 178 -23.40 -0.45 -5.89
C THR A 178 -23.74 1.03 -5.77
N TRP A 179 -23.10 1.75 -4.85
CA TRP A 179 -23.36 3.17 -4.55
C TRP A 179 -22.83 4.14 -5.60
N GLY A 180 -21.70 3.79 -6.22
CA GLY A 180 -21.03 4.60 -7.23
C GLY A 180 -21.80 4.75 -8.53
N ARG A 181 -22.78 3.88 -8.82
CA ARG A 181 -23.53 3.92 -10.10
C ARG A 181 -24.20 5.27 -10.37
N LYS A 182 -24.74 5.91 -9.33
CA LYS A 182 -25.55 7.14 -9.46
C LYS A 182 -24.83 8.41 -9.02
N ARG A 183 -23.75 8.29 -8.23
CA ARG A 183 -23.07 9.43 -7.59
C ARG A 183 -21.64 9.67 -8.12
N PHE A 184 -21.13 8.80 -8.98
CA PHE A 184 -19.78 8.93 -9.50
C PHE A 184 -19.71 9.99 -10.59
N VAL A 185 -18.89 11.03 -10.36
CA VAL A 185 -18.54 12.03 -11.36
C VAL A 185 -17.30 11.54 -12.12
N PRO A 186 -17.37 11.37 -13.46
CA PRO A 186 -16.24 10.89 -14.23
C PRO A 186 -15.08 11.89 -14.23
N GLY A 187 -13.88 11.42 -13.90
CA GLY A 187 -12.64 12.17 -14.05
C GLY A 187 -12.12 12.12 -15.50
N PRO A 188 -11.01 12.83 -15.80
CA PRO A 188 -10.42 12.87 -17.15
C PRO A 188 -9.97 11.50 -17.65
N PHE A 189 -9.64 10.59 -16.74
CA PHE A 189 -9.50 9.16 -17.02
C PHE A 189 -10.76 8.40 -16.57
N ASN A 190 -11.48 7.80 -17.51
CA ASN A 190 -12.67 7.00 -17.21
C ASN A 190 -12.80 5.81 -18.17
N LEU A 191 -13.11 4.63 -17.63
CA LEU A 191 -13.40 3.42 -18.40
C LEU A 191 -14.83 3.41 -19.00
N GLY A 192 -15.65 4.42 -18.70
CA GLY A 192 -17.00 4.55 -19.24
C GLY A 192 -17.87 3.34 -18.88
N ILE A 193 -18.48 2.74 -19.90
CA ILE A 193 -19.37 1.56 -19.76
C ILE A 193 -18.59 0.33 -19.28
N TRP A 194 -17.31 0.21 -19.64
CA TRP A 194 -16.46 -0.91 -19.25
C TRP A 194 -16.10 -0.93 -17.76
N ALA A 195 -16.28 0.18 -17.05
CA ALA A 195 -16.08 0.22 -15.61
C ALA A 195 -16.92 -0.85 -14.90
N TYR A 196 -18.15 -1.10 -15.35
CA TYR A 196 -19.04 -2.06 -14.70
C TYR A 196 -18.59 -3.53 -14.83
N PRO A 197 -18.44 -4.09 -16.05
CA PRO A 197 -18.02 -5.48 -16.22
C PRO A 197 -16.63 -5.74 -15.62
N ILE A 198 -15.69 -4.80 -15.75
CA ILE A 198 -14.34 -4.97 -15.21
C ILE A 198 -14.36 -5.07 -13.69
N ASN A 199 -15.09 -4.18 -12.99
CA ASN A 199 -15.21 -4.27 -11.54
C ASN A 199 -15.93 -5.56 -11.12
N ALA A 200 -16.96 -5.99 -11.84
CA ALA A 200 -17.70 -7.21 -11.52
C ALA A 200 -16.83 -8.46 -11.66
N ILE A 201 -16.10 -8.58 -12.78
CA ILE A 201 -15.15 -9.67 -13.01
C ILE A 201 -14.06 -9.66 -11.93
N GLY A 202 -13.51 -8.48 -11.60
CA GLY A 202 -12.54 -8.32 -10.54
C GLY A 202 -13.07 -8.78 -9.18
N THR A 203 -14.29 -8.40 -8.82
CA THR A 203 -14.93 -8.86 -7.57
C THR A 203 -15.10 -10.38 -7.54
N VAL A 204 -15.63 -10.99 -8.62
CA VAL A 204 -15.80 -12.45 -8.69
C VAL A 204 -14.46 -13.17 -8.59
N TRP A 205 -13.43 -12.66 -9.27
CA TRP A 205 -12.09 -13.21 -9.20
C TRP A 205 -11.50 -13.16 -7.79
N VAL A 206 -11.64 -12.03 -7.09
CA VAL A 206 -11.13 -11.92 -5.72
C VAL A 206 -11.90 -12.83 -4.75
N ILE A 207 -13.21 -13.00 -4.93
CA ILE A 207 -14.00 -13.96 -4.15
C ILE A 207 -13.51 -15.40 -4.40
N PHE A 208 -13.26 -15.75 -5.66
CA PHE A 208 -12.73 -17.05 -6.03
C PHE A 208 -11.38 -17.35 -5.36
N ILE A 209 -10.41 -16.43 -5.45
CA ILE A 209 -9.09 -16.64 -4.81
C ILE A 209 -9.17 -16.66 -3.29
N LEU A 210 -10.12 -15.94 -2.66
CA LEU A 210 -10.33 -16.02 -1.22
C LEU A 210 -10.77 -17.42 -0.77
N VAL A 211 -11.65 -18.07 -1.56
CA VAL A 211 -12.04 -19.46 -1.31
C VAL A 211 -10.85 -20.39 -1.50
N VAL A 212 -10.11 -20.24 -2.60
CA VAL A 212 -8.93 -21.08 -2.89
C VAL A 212 -7.86 -20.94 -1.81
N PHE A 213 -7.54 -19.72 -1.37
CA PHE A 213 -6.58 -19.49 -0.29
C PHE A 213 -7.05 -20.02 1.06
N SER A 214 -8.35 -20.21 1.28
CA SER A 214 -8.87 -20.81 2.51
C SER A 214 -8.75 -22.33 2.53
N LEU A 215 -8.43 -22.97 1.39
CA LEU A 215 -8.23 -24.42 1.31
C LEU A 215 -6.83 -24.81 1.81
N PRO A 216 -6.70 -25.94 2.53
CA PRO A 216 -5.40 -26.47 2.96
C PRO A 216 -4.60 -26.99 1.77
N THR A 217 -3.27 -26.81 1.79
CA THR A 217 -2.38 -27.26 0.70
C THR A 217 -1.99 -28.74 0.82
N VAL A 218 -2.13 -29.34 2.01
CA VAL A 218 -1.73 -30.75 2.27
C VAL A 218 -2.84 -31.51 2.99
N HIS A 219 -3.06 -32.76 2.58
CA HIS A 219 -3.96 -33.71 3.25
C HIS A 219 -3.13 -34.82 3.92
N PRO A 220 -3.45 -35.26 5.15
CA PRO A 220 -4.59 -34.89 5.99
C PRO A 220 -4.44 -33.54 6.72
N VAL A 221 -5.56 -32.86 7.01
CA VAL A 221 -5.57 -31.56 7.69
C VAL A 221 -5.33 -31.75 9.18
N THR A 222 -4.22 -31.21 9.68
CA THR A 222 -3.91 -31.12 11.12
C THR A 222 -4.10 -29.69 11.62
N GLY A 223 -4.18 -29.50 12.94
CA GLY A 223 -4.26 -28.16 13.55
C GLY A 223 -3.04 -27.27 13.25
N GLU A 224 -1.94 -27.86 12.80
CA GLU A 224 -0.72 -27.15 12.40
C GLU A 224 -0.74 -26.71 10.93
N ASN A 225 -1.54 -27.37 10.08
CA ASN A 225 -1.63 -27.09 8.64
C ASN A 225 -2.94 -26.38 8.23
N LEU A 226 -3.85 -26.13 9.17
CA LEU A 226 -5.09 -25.42 8.88
C LEU A 226 -4.79 -23.95 8.56
N ASN A 227 -5.37 -23.43 7.48
CA ASN A 227 -5.30 -21.99 7.22
C ASN A 227 -6.25 -21.21 8.15
N TYR A 228 -5.67 -20.53 9.15
CA TYR A 228 -6.41 -19.72 10.13
C TYR A 228 -6.82 -18.32 9.63
N ALA A 229 -6.52 -17.96 8.38
CA ALA A 229 -6.75 -16.61 7.86
C ALA A 229 -8.20 -16.15 7.96
N GLY A 230 -9.17 -17.02 7.65
CA GLY A 230 -10.60 -16.68 7.71
C GLY A 230 -11.08 -16.36 9.13
N ILE A 231 -10.63 -17.16 10.11
CA ILE A 231 -10.97 -16.96 11.53
C ILE A 231 -10.34 -15.66 12.05
N MET A 232 -9.06 -15.44 11.72
CA MET A 232 -8.37 -14.22 12.11
C MET A 232 -9.00 -12.98 11.47
N LEU A 233 -9.43 -13.05 10.21
CA LEU A 233 -10.11 -11.95 9.53
C LEU A 233 -11.42 -11.59 10.24
N LEU A 234 -12.22 -12.60 10.60
CA LEU A 234 -13.45 -12.40 11.36
C LEU A 234 -13.15 -11.76 12.73
N GLY A 235 -12.13 -12.24 13.43
CA GLY A 235 -11.66 -11.65 14.69
C GLY A 235 -11.26 -10.18 14.53
N THR A 236 -10.45 -9.85 13.52
CA THR A 236 -10.03 -8.47 13.22
C THR A 236 -11.22 -7.59 12.86
N ALA A 237 -12.18 -8.09 12.09
CA ALA A 237 -13.40 -7.37 11.72
C ALA A 237 -14.26 -7.07 12.96
N ILE A 238 -14.43 -8.04 13.87
CA ILE A 238 -15.15 -7.85 15.14
C ILE A 238 -14.44 -6.80 16.00
N VAL A 239 -13.12 -6.90 16.18
CA VAL A 239 -12.35 -5.92 16.96
C VAL A 239 -12.48 -4.51 16.35
N SER A 240 -12.45 -4.41 15.02
CA SER A 240 -12.60 -3.15 14.29
C SER A 240 -14.02 -2.57 14.44
N LEU A 241 -15.05 -3.40 14.39
CA LEU A 241 -16.45 -3.00 14.62
C LEU A 241 -16.69 -2.59 16.07
N LEU A 242 -16.10 -3.30 17.03
CA LEU A 242 -16.14 -2.93 18.44
C LEU A 242 -15.45 -1.59 18.66
N TRP A 243 -14.26 -1.40 18.10
CA TRP A 243 -13.57 -0.11 18.17
C TRP A 243 -14.44 1.00 17.56
N TYR A 244 -14.97 0.81 16.35
CA TYR A 244 -15.84 1.78 15.70
C TYR A 244 -17.10 2.11 16.51
N GLY A 245 -17.75 1.09 17.10
CA GLY A 245 -19.04 1.21 17.80
C GLY A 245 -18.96 1.51 19.30
N THR A 246 -17.78 1.48 19.91
CA THR A 246 -17.65 1.76 21.35
C THR A 246 -18.11 3.18 21.70
N PRO A 247 -19.03 3.36 22.67
CA PRO A 247 -19.61 4.67 22.98
C PRO A 247 -18.59 5.71 23.46
N TYR A 248 -17.52 5.31 24.17
CA TYR A 248 -16.61 6.27 24.80
C TYR A 248 -15.41 6.66 23.94
N ILE A 249 -15.01 5.82 22.98
CA ILE A 249 -13.77 5.95 22.20
C ILE A 249 -14.04 5.87 20.68
N GLY A 250 -15.22 5.41 20.28
CA GLY A 250 -15.49 4.96 18.92
C GLY A 250 -15.54 6.07 17.87
N ALA A 251 -14.93 5.77 16.73
CA ALA A 251 -14.81 6.66 15.57
C ALA A 251 -16.14 7.19 15.06
N TYR A 252 -17.27 6.51 15.33
CA TYR A 252 -18.59 6.97 14.93
C TYR A 252 -18.98 8.35 15.48
N ARG A 253 -18.38 8.79 16.60
CA ARG A 253 -18.70 10.09 17.23
C ARG A 253 -17.90 11.26 16.66
N TRP A 254 -16.65 11.02 16.25
CA TRP A 254 -15.70 12.08 15.92
C TRP A 254 -15.29 12.11 14.44
N PHE A 255 -15.48 11.02 13.70
CA PHE A 255 -15.19 10.98 12.27
C PHE A 255 -16.32 11.64 11.45
N LYS A 256 -16.02 12.79 10.85
CA LYS A 256 -16.97 13.58 10.02
C LYS A 256 -16.81 13.35 8.51
N GLY A 257 -15.91 12.44 8.11
CA GLY A 257 -15.59 12.15 6.72
C GLY A 257 -14.33 12.89 6.22
N PRO A 258 -13.90 12.61 4.98
CA PRO A 258 -12.66 13.15 4.42
C PRO A 258 -12.75 14.67 4.18
N VAL A 259 -11.71 15.40 4.58
CA VAL A 259 -11.64 16.86 4.42
C VAL A 259 -11.15 17.18 3.01
N ARG A 260 -11.90 18.00 2.27
CA ARG A 260 -11.49 18.45 0.93
C ARG A 260 -10.41 19.52 1.06
N THR A 261 -9.20 19.24 0.59
CA THR A 261 -8.08 20.20 0.60
C THR A 261 -8.17 21.24 -0.53
N PHE A 262 -8.91 20.95 -1.61
CA PHE A 262 -9.12 21.87 -2.72
C PHE A 262 -10.61 22.18 -2.89
N THR A 263 -11.00 23.43 -2.62
CA THR A 263 -12.27 23.98 -3.08
C THR A 263 -12.09 24.43 -4.53
N PRO A 264 -12.91 23.97 -5.49
CA PRO A 264 -12.94 24.58 -6.81
C PRO A 264 -13.23 26.07 -6.66
N LEU A 265 -12.45 26.92 -7.35
CA LEU A 265 -12.58 28.40 -7.33
C LEU A 265 -14.00 28.89 -7.63
N GLU A 266 -14.85 28.04 -8.22
CA GLU A 266 -16.26 28.27 -8.52
C GLU A 266 -17.16 28.42 -7.27
N THR A 267 -16.67 28.05 -6.08
CA THR A 267 -17.41 28.13 -4.81
C THR A 267 -16.96 29.27 -3.89
N LEU A 268 -15.95 30.05 -4.29
CA LEU A 268 -15.66 31.30 -3.60
C LEU A 268 -16.69 32.32 -4.05
N PRO A 269 -17.50 32.92 -3.15
CA PRO A 269 -18.26 34.11 -3.51
C PRO A 269 -17.24 35.09 -4.09
N SER A 270 -17.47 35.57 -5.31
CA SER A 270 -16.56 36.39 -6.10
C SER A 270 -15.81 37.36 -5.19
N LEU A 271 -14.61 36.96 -4.78
CA LEU A 271 -13.76 37.79 -3.94
C LEU A 271 -13.37 38.92 -4.86
N ASP A 272 -14.04 40.06 -4.67
CA ASP A 272 -13.80 41.27 -5.41
C ASP A 272 -12.35 41.68 -5.14
N LEU A 273 -11.46 41.25 -6.04
CA LEU A 273 -10.02 41.53 -5.99
C LEU A 273 -9.75 43.03 -6.14
N SER A 274 -10.77 43.86 -6.43
CA SER A 274 -10.66 45.31 -6.46
C SER A 274 -10.45 45.94 -5.07
N THR A 275 -10.90 45.32 -3.97
CA THR A 275 -10.85 45.97 -2.65
C THR A 275 -9.56 45.70 -1.87
N LYS A 276 -8.84 44.61 -2.16
CA LYS A 276 -7.55 44.28 -1.50
C LYS A 276 -6.29 44.73 -2.23
N SER A 277 -6.42 45.28 -3.44
CA SER A 277 -5.27 45.80 -4.21
C SER A 277 -4.62 47.06 -3.61
N LYS A 278 -5.23 47.68 -2.59
CA LYS A 278 -4.74 48.93 -1.98
C LYS A 278 -3.89 48.78 -0.71
N GLN A 279 -3.66 47.55 -0.21
CA GLN A 279 -2.96 47.34 1.07
C GLN A 279 -1.83 46.29 1.06
N MET A 280 -1.36 45.84 -0.10
CA MET A 280 -0.16 45.01 -0.20
C MET A 280 0.87 45.70 -1.08
N PRO A 281 2.12 45.97 -0.61
CA PRO A 281 3.18 46.40 -1.49
C PRO A 281 3.42 45.27 -2.52
N LEU A 282 3.39 45.67 -3.79
CA LEU A 282 3.54 44.82 -4.96
C LEU A 282 4.85 44.02 -4.89
N MET A 283 4.77 42.72 -4.62
CA MET A 283 5.76 41.76 -5.13
C MET A 283 5.26 41.28 -6.48
N THR A 284 5.62 42.03 -7.50
CA THR A 284 5.43 41.70 -8.91
C THR A 284 6.26 40.45 -9.23
N TYR A 285 5.62 39.33 -9.55
CA TYR A 285 6.29 38.21 -10.23
C TYR A 285 5.85 38.24 -11.68
N SER A 286 6.67 38.84 -12.56
CA SER A 286 6.45 38.74 -14.01
C SER A 286 6.80 37.33 -14.47
N LYS A 287 5.86 36.70 -15.18
CA LYS A 287 6.14 35.52 -16.00
C LYS A 287 6.57 36.04 -17.36
N ASP A 288 7.87 36.22 -17.56
CA ASP A 288 8.43 36.38 -18.89
C ASP A 288 8.93 35.03 -19.38
N LEU A 289 8.08 34.37 -20.17
CA LEU A 289 8.51 33.35 -21.12
C LEU A 289 9.17 34.07 -22.31
N SER A 290 10.50 34.07 -22.41
CA SER A 290 11.19 33.99 -23.70
C SER A 290 12.67 33.61 -23.54
N ALA A 291 13.06 32.51 -24.18
CA ALA A 291 14.34 32.26 -24.83
C ALA A 291 15.68 32.44 -24.06
N GLY A 292 16.36 31.31 -23.80
CA GLY A 292 17.80 31.14 -24.03
C GLY A 292 18.79 31.48 -22.90
N GLY A 293 19.71 30.54 -22.61
CA GLY A 293 21.08 30.85 -22.15
C GLY A 293 21.45 30.54 -20.69
N ILE A 294 22.24 29.48 -20.51
CA ILE A 294 23.48 29.30 -19.69
C ILE A 294 23.74 30.22 -18.45
N GLY A 295 24.08 29.60 -17.30
CA GLY A 295 24.88 30.18 -16.17
C GLY A 295 24.17 30.20 -14.81
N THR A 296 24.52 29.33 -13.83
CA THR A 296 25.46 29.50 -12.68
C THR A 296 24.91 30.21 -11.42
N GLU A 297 25.19 29.59 -10.26
CA GLU A 297 25.20 30.10 -8.85
C GLU A 297 23.84 30.26 -8.12
N GLU A 298 23.56 29.50 -7.06
CA GLU A 298 23.98 29.58 -5.63
C GLU A 298 23.15 30.57 -4.78
N GLY A 299 22.63 30.12 -3.62
CA GLY A 299 22.21 31.02 -2.54
C GLY A 299 20.89 30.73 -1.82
N ASP A 300 20.99 30.17 -0.62
CA ASP A 300 19.99 30.06 0.45
C ASP A 300 19.13 31.33 0.70
N THR A 301 17.87 31.15 1.14
CA THR A 301 17.42 31.55 2.51
C THR A 301 15.90 31.39 2.75
N ALA A 302 15.60 30.61 3.79
CA ALA A 302 14.63 30.87 4.87
C ALA A 302 13.15 31.18 4.57
N TYR A 303 12.30 30.14 4.60
CA TYR A 303 10.89 30.30 4.97
C TYR A 303 10.72 30.14 6.49
N LYS A 304 10.63 31.27 7.20
CA LYS A 304 10.13 31.33 8.59
C LYS A 304 8.63 31.06 8.60
N GLY A 305 8.21 30.25 9.57
CA GLY A 305 6.89 29.64 9.62
C GLY A 305 5.71 30.57 9.82
N ASN A 306 4.52 29.97 9.69
CA ASN A 306 3.29 30.52 10.22
C ASN A 306 2.48 29.43 10.92
N LYS A 307 2.21 29.70 12.19
CA LYS A 307 1.35 28.94 13.10
C LYS A 307 -0.06 28.84 12.51
N PHE A 308 -0.63 27.64 12.54
CA PHE A 308 -2.07 27.45 12.36
C PHE A 308 -2.79 27.97 13.60
N VAL A 309 -3.54 29.07 13.45
CA VAL A 309 -4.55 29.53 14.40
C VAL A 309 -5.88 28.93 13.97
N SER A 310 -6.50 28.13 14.85
CA SER A 310 -7.86 27.63 14.66
C SER A 310 -8.87 28.78 14.73
N PRO A 311 -9.88 28.84 13.85
CA PRO A 311 -10.98 29.77 14.05
C PRO A 311 -11.91 29.26 15.15
N GLU A 312 -12.01 30.02 16.24
CA GLU A 312 -13.09 29.93 17.22
C GLU A 312 -14.43 30.25 16.53
N ILE A 313 -15.43 29.40 16.76
CA ILE A 313 -16.80 29.60 16.31
C ILE A 313 -17.56 30.19 17.51
N ASN A 314 -18.03 31.43 17.37
CA ASN A 314 -19.14 31.98 18.16
C ASN A 314 -20.46 31.54 17.52
#